data_AF-A0A9Q0ENP2-F1
#
_entry.id   AF-A0A9Q0ENP2-F1
#
_cell.length_a   1.000
_cell.length_b   1.000
_cell.length_c   1.000
_cell.angle_alpha   90.00
_cell.angle_beta   90.00
_cell.angle_gamma   90.00
#
_symmetry.space_group_name_H-M   'P 1'
#
loop_
_entity.id
_entity.type
_entity.pdbx_description
1 polymer ?
#
loop_
_entity_poly.entity_id
_entity_poly.type
_entity_poly.pdbx_seq_one_letter_code
_entity_poly.pdbx_strand_id
1 'polypeptide(L)'
;MERNITLVGKRLCWSDALLYCRDFHWDLLSIRGPEEQEIIDEMVSSAPFSLTSHLWVGLRSLAENAIDGNSDPDYDHGSCSATDVQHKPWWRLQLPGVYRVLEIEVKNRNLYKDRLNGVEILIGNSMVNSGNDNPR
;
A
#
# COMPACT_ATOMS: atom_id res chain seq x y z
N MET A 1 9.23 7.34 11.19
CA MET A 1 9.92 6.05 11.39
C MET A 1 10.78 5.83 10.17
N GLU A 2 12.07 5.61 10.35
CA GLU A 2 12.99 5.35 9.23
C GLU A 2 12.70 3.97 8.63
N ARG A 3 12.55 3.90 7.30
CA ARG A 3 12.34 2.64 6.58
C ARG A 3 13.71 2.03 6.28
N ASN A 4 13.90 0.77 6.62
CA ASN A 4 15.10 0.04 6.21
C ASN A 4 14.95 -0.40 4.74
N ILE A 5 15.66 0.26 3.83
CA ILE A 5 15.60 -0.01 2.39
C ILE A 5 16.79 -0.90 2.00
N THR A 6 16.55 -1.88 1.12
CA THR A 6 17.61 -2.77 0.60
C THR A 6 17.50 -2.88 -0.91
N LEU A 7 18.63 -2.72 -1.61
CA LEU A 7 18.71 -2.88 -3.06
C LEU A 7 18.96 -4.36 -3.42
N VAL A 8 18.14 -4.93 -4.30
CA VAL A 8 18.21 -6.35 -4.67
C VAL A 8 18.76 -6.50 -6.09
N GLY A 9 19.96 -7.08 -6.22
CA GLY A 9 20.67 -7.29 -7.50
C GLY A 9 20.23 -8.53 -8.28
N LYS A 10 18.95 -8.89 -8.28
CA LYS A 10 18.41 -10.06 -9.02
C LYS A 10 17.67 -9.61 -10.27
N ARG A 11 17.92 -10.28 -11.41
CA ARG A 11 17.18 -10.05 -12.66
C ARG A 11 15.88 -10.84 -12.62
N LEU A 12 14.80 -10.18 -12.26
CA LEU A 12 13.45 -10.74 -12.17
C LEU A 12 12.48 -9.92 -13.03
N CYS A 13 11.34 -10.50 -13.41
CA CYS A 13 10.22 -9.69 -13.89
C CYS A 13 9.53 -9.01 -12.68
N TRP A 14 8.67 -8.00 -12.91
CA TRP A 14 8.08 -7.23 -11.81
C TRP A 14 7.29 -8.11 -10.82
N SER A 15 6.48 -9.06 -11.31
CA SER A 15 5.70 -9.96 -10.45
C SER A 15 6.59 -10.87 -9.61
N ASP A 16 7.67 -11.39 -10.19
CA ASP A 16 8.62 -12.23 -9.45
C ASP A 16 9.42 -11.41 -8.43
N ALA A 17 9.75 -10.15 -8.75
CA ALA A 17 10.39 -9.22 -7.82
C ALA A 17 9.49 -8.89 -6.63
N LEU A 18 8.19 -8.65 -6.88
CA LEU A 18 7.19 -8.43 -5.85
C LEU A 18 7.11 -9.63 -4.90
N LEU A 19 6.92 -10.84 -5.45
CA LEU A 19 6.85 -12.06 -4.64
C LEU A 19 8.14 -12.29 -3.86
N TYR A 20 9.30 -12.13 -4.51
CA TYR A 20 10.59 -12.26 -3.84
C TYR A 20 10.75 -11.28 -2.67
N CYS A 21 10.36 -10.02 -2.85
CA CYS A 21 10.42 -9.03 -1.78
C CYS A 21 9.45 -9.33 -0.64
N ARG A 22 8.28 -9.91 -0.89
CA ARG A 22 7.33 -10.33 0.15
C ARG A 22 7.76 -11.58 0.91
N ASP A 23 8.49 -12.47 0.25
CA ASP A 23 8.99 -13.72 0.86
C ASP A 23 10.27 -13.51 1.68
N PHE A 24 11.18 -12.66 1.20
CA PHE A 24 12.53 -12.49 1.79
C PHE A 24 12.76 -11.11 2.43
N HIS A 25 11.89 -10.15 2.17
CA HIS A 25 11.94 -8.80 2.72
C HIS A 25 10.53 -8.43 3.25
N TRP A 26 10.13 -7.15 3.16
CA TRP A 26 8.77 -6.73 3.52
C TRP A 26 7.87 -6.61 2.28
N ASP A 27 8.24 -5.72 1.36
CA ASP A 27 7.58 -5.56 0.05
C ASP A 27 8.48 -4.74 -0.88
N LEU A 28 8.08 -4.55 -2.14
CA LEU A 28 8.69 -3.58 -3.04
C LEU A 28 8.50 -2.15 -2.52
N LEU A 29 9.54 -1.34 -2.69
CA LEU A 29 9.57 0.05 -2.22
C LEU A 29 8.65 0.93 -3.06
N SER A 30 7.57 1.45 -2.49
CA SER A 30 6.84 2.60 -3.06
C SER A 30 7.51 3.89 -2.58
N ILE A 31 7.96 4.72 -3.54
CA ILE A 31 8.66 6.00 -3.30
C ILE A 31 7.62 7.08 -2.97
N ARG A 32 7.73 7.65 -1.77
CA ARG A 32 6.71 8.51 -1.15
C ARG A 32 6.98 9.99 -1.30
N GLY A 33 8.11 10.41 -1.86
CA GLY A 33 8.42 11.82 -2.04
C GLY A 33 9.88 12.08 -2.43
N PRO A 34 10.26 13.36 -2.55
CA PRO A 34 11.61 13.74 -2.98
C PRO A 34 12.70 13.31 -1.98
N GLU A 35 12.45 13.39 -0.67
CA GLU A 35 13.43 12.98 0.35
C GLU A 35 13.79 11.49 0.23
N GLU A 36 12.80 10.62 0.01
CA GLU A 36 13.04 9.18 -0.20
C GLU A 36 13.72 8.92 -1.55
N GLN A 37 13.42 9.72 -2.58
CA GLN A 37 14.10 9.66 -3.87
C GLN A 37 15.60 9.96 -3.74
N GLU A 38 15.98 10.98 -2.97
CA GLU A 38 17.40 11.32 -2.75
C GLU A 38 18.18 10.17 -2.09
N ILE A 39 17.59 9.53 -1.07
CA ILE A 39 18.18 8.36 -0.41
C ILE A 39 18.36 7.20 -1.41
N ILE A 40 17.35 6.94 -2.24
CA ILE A 40 17.41 5.89 -3.26
C ILE A 40 18.51 6.18 -4.27
N ASP A 41 18.65 7.43 -4.73
CA ASP A 41 19.67 7.82 -5.70
C ASP A 41 21.09 7.59 -5.16
N GLU A 42 21.32 7.86 -3.86
CA GLU A 42 22.59 7.56 -3.19
C GLU A 42 22.83 6.04 -3.08
N MET A 43 21.81 5.26 -2.69
CA MET A 43 21.91 3.80 -2.60
C MET A 43 22.18 3.14 -3.96
N VAL A 44 21.53 3.65 -5.01
CA VAL A 44 21.71 3.20 -6.39
C VAL A 44 23.13 3.52 -6.89
N SER A 45 23.65 4.69 -6.55
CA SER A 45 25.01 5.12 -6.93
C SER A 45 26.11 4.33 -6.21
N SER A 46 25.83 3.82 -5.01
CA SER A 46 26.77 3.05 -4.18
C SER A 46 26.57 1.52 -4.28
N ALA A 47 25.74 1.06 -5.21
CA ALA A 47 25.41 -0.35 -5.36
C ALA A 47 26.67 -1.22 -5.61
N PRO A 48 26.88 -2.33 -4.86
CA PRO A 48 28.06 -3.19 -5.01
C PRO A 48 28.00 -4.13 -6.23
N PHE A 49 27.04 -3.90 -7.14
CA PHE A 49 26.79 -4.72 -8.32
C PHE A 49 26.32 -3.85 -9.50
N SER A 50 26.46 -4.38 -10.71
CA SER A 50 26.01 -3.68 -11.92
C SER A 50 24.48 -3.66 -12.00
N LEU A 51 23.91 -2.45 -12.04
CA LEU A 51 22.48 -2.23 -12.16
C LEU A 51 22.02 -2.25 -13.62
N THR A 52 20.75 -2.62 -13.82
CA THR A 52 20.04 -2.39 -15.08
C THR A 52 19.61 -0.93 -15.19
N SER A 53 19.22 -0.50 -16.39
CA SER A 53 18.71 0.86 -16.63
C SER A 53 17.42 1.19 -15.89
N HIS A 54 16.68 0.18 -15.44
CA HIS A 54 15.43 0.33 -14.69
C HIS A 54 15.47 -0.56 -13.45
N LEU A 55 14.80 -0.11 -12.38
CA LEU A 55 14.61 -0.84 -11.13
C LEU A 55 13.12 -1.08 -10.91
N TRP A 56 12.78 -2.18 -10.24
CA TRP A 56 11.41 -2.45 -9.84
C TRP A 56 11.08 -1.76 -8.52
N VAL A 57 9.94 -1.08 -8.49
CA VAL A 57 9.39 -0.39 -7.33
C VAL A 57 7.95 -0.81 -7.10
N GLY A 58 7.44 -0.52 -5.90
CA GLY A 58 6.06 -0.78 -5.51
C GLY A 58 5.08 0.08 -6.31
N LEU A 59 3.90 -0.45 -6.56
CA LEU A 59 2.83 0.30 -7.21
C LEU A 59 2.11 1.19 -6.21
N ARG A 60 1.47 2.23 -6.73
CA ARG A 60 0.61 3.13 -5.95
C ARG A 60 -0.81 2.62 -5.96
N SER A 61 -1.61 3.13 -5.04
CA SER A 61 -3.07 2.92 -5.00
C SER A 61 -3.52 1.50 -4.67
N LEU A 62 -2.59 0.65 -4.23
CA LEU A 62 -2.91 -0.71 -3.79
C LEU A 62 -3.78 -0.68 -2.54
N ALA A 63 -4.56 -1.75 -2.35
CA ALA A 63 -5.42 -1.90 -1.17
C ALA A 63 -4.61 -1.88 0.14
N GLU A 64 -3.41 -2.46 0.14
CA GLU A 64 -2.50 -2.51 1.30
C GLU A 64 -2.03 -1.13 1.79
N ASN A 65 -2.05 -0.10 0.94
CA ASN A 65 -1.66 1.25 1.33
C ASN A 65 -2.57 1.82 2.43
N ALA A 66 -3.83 1.35 2.54
CA ALA A 66 -4.74 1.79 3.60
C ALA A 66 -4.35 1.27 5.00
N ILE A 67 -3.41 0.32 5.10
CA ILE A 67 -2.95 -0.32 6.35
C ILE A 67 -1.43 -0.32 6.49
N ASP A 68 -0.72 0.52 5.73
CA ASP A 68 0.75 0.54 5.69
C ASP A 68 1.40 1.34 6.85
N GLY A 69 0.56 1.83 7.78
CA GLY A 69 0.99 2.61 8.94
C GLY A 69 1.35 4.07 8.65
N ASN A 70 1.13 4.56 7.42
CA ASN A 70 1.40 5.93 7.03
C ASN A 70 0.11 6.65 6.64
N SER A 71 -0.24 7.69 7.40
CA SER A 71 -1.47 8.47 7.22
C SER A 71 -1.30 9.69 6.30
N ASP A 72 -0.31 9.68 5.40
CA ASP A 72 -0.09 10.78 4.47
C ASP A 72 -1.33 10.96 3.56
N PRO A 73 -1.99 12.14 3.61
CA PRO A 73 -3.21 12.37 2.85
C PRO A 73 -2.94 12.68 1.37
N ASP A 74 -1.68 12.84 0.95
CA ASP A 74 -1.34 13.05 -0.45
C ASP A 74 -1.29 11.71 -1.21
N TYR A 75 -2.09 11.63 -2.26
CA TYR A 75 -2.16 10.45 -3.12
C TYR A 75 -0.84 10.21 -3.85
N ASP A 76 -0.13 11.28 -4.22
CA ASP A 76 1.13 11.19 -4.95
C ASP A 76 2.32 10.83 -4.04
N HIS A 77 2.09 10.65 -2.74
CA HIS A 77 3.05 10.08 -1.80
C HIS A 77 2.89 8.57 -1.65
N GLY A 78 2.02 7.92 -2.44
CA GLY A 78 1.95 6.47 -2.55
C GLY A 78 1.40 5.74 -1.32
N SER A 79 0.81 6.46 -0.35
CA SER A 79 0.24 5.91 0.89
C SER A 79 -1.29 5.84 0.89
N CYS A 80 -1.95 6.27 -0.18
CA CYS A 80 -3.39 6.14 -0.34
C CYS A 80 -3.73 4.86 -1.13
N SER A 81 -4.83 4.19 -0.79
CA SER A 81 -5.48 3.20 -1.65
C SER A 81 -6.49 3.88 -2.60
N ALA A 82 -6.74 3.32 -3.77
CA ALA A 82 -7.86 3.75 -4.61
C ALA A 82 -8.48 2.58 -5.39
N THR A 83 -9.76 2.72 -5.70
CA THR A 83 -10.46 1.83 -6.63
C THR A 83 -10.61 2.52 -7.98
N ASP A 84 -10.94 1.73 -9.00
CA ASP A 84 -11.53 2.28 -10.22
C ASP A 84 -12.88 2.95 -9.92
N VAL A 85 -13.34 3.76 -10.87
CA VAL A 85 -14.66 4.40 -10.79
C VAL A 85 -15.73 3.35 -11.06
N GLN A 86 -16.46 2.98 -10.01
CA GLN A 86 -17.51 1.97 -10.07
C GLN A 86 -18.67 2.30 -9.11
N HIS A 87 -19.80 1.64 -9.30
CA HIS A 87 -20.95 1.77 -8.40
C HIS A 87 -20.70 0.97 -7.11
N LYS A 88 -20.82 1.63 -5.95
CA LYS A 88 -20.56 1.06 -4.62
C LYS A 88 -19.17 0.39 -4.52
N PRO A 89 -18.08 1.17 -4.70
CA PRO A 89 -16.74 0.64 -4.49
C PRO A 89 -16.56 0.21 -3.04
N TRP A 90 -15.74 -0.81 -2.81
CA TRP A 90 -15.48 -1.34 -1.48
C TRP A 90 -13.99 -1.62 -1.30
N TRP A 91 -13.57 -1.61 -0.04
CA TRP A 91 -12.26 -2.06 0.41
C TRP A 91 -12.48 -2.95 1.64
N ARG A 92 -11.63 -3.96 1.82
CA ARG A 92 -11.77 -4.91 2.94
C ARG A 92 -10.42 -5.29 3.54
N LEU A 93 -10.39 -5.35 4.87
CA LEU A 93 -9.33 -5.97 5.65
C LEU A 93 -9.77 -7.35 6.17
N GLN A 94 -8.95 -8.36 5.95
CA GLN A 94 -9.09 -9.65 6.63
C GLN A 94 -8.09 -9.70 7.79
N LEU A 95 -8.60 -9.81 9.02
CA LEU A 95 -7.77 -10.04 10.20
C LEU A 95 -7.43 -11.54 10.34
N PRO A 96 -6.28 -11.90 10.94
CA PRO A 96 -5.84 -13.29 11.07
C PRO A 96 -6.70 -14.15 12.03
N GLY A 97 -7.66 -13.53 12.72
CA GLY A 97 -8.57 -14.16 13.65
C GLY A 97 -9.77 -13.26 13.92
N VAL A 98 -10.59 -13.67 14.88
CA VAL A 98 -11.75 -12.88 15.30
C VAL A 98 -11.34 -11.94 16.42
N TYR A 99 -11.56 -10.65 16.21
CA TYR A 99 -11.20 -9.59 17.16
C TYR A 99 -12.45 -8.79 17.55
N ARG A 100 -12.47 -8.32 18.80
CA ARG A 100 -13.43 -7.30 19.23
C ARG A 100 -12.91 -5.94 18.77
N VAL A 101 -13.55 -5.36 17.77
CA VAL A 101 -13.21 -4.02 17.28
C VAL A 101 -13.77 -2.97 18.25
N LEU A 102 -12.90 -2.08 18.73
CA LEU A 102 -13.27 -1.02 19.67
C LEU A 102 -13.33 0.35 19.00
N GLU A 103 -12.42 0.59 18.07
CA GLU A 103 -12.26 1.87 17.38
C GLU A 103 -11.81 1.62 15.95
N ILE A 104 -12.30 2.45 15.03
CA ILE A 104 -11.86 2.49 13.64
C ILE A 104 -11.59 3.95 13.32
N GLU A 105 -10.37 4.22 12.85
CA GLU A 105 -9.99 5.53 12.34
C GLU A 105 -9.79 5.44 10.82
N VAL A 106 -10.46 6.34 10.09
CA VAL A 106 -10.33 6.45 8.63
C VAL A 106 -9.68 7.79 8.28
N LYS A 107 -8.54 7.73 7.58
CA LYS A 107 -7.82 8.91 7.09
C LYS A 107 -8.24 9.17 5.64
N ASN A 108 -8.63 10.40 5.33
CA ASN A 108 -9.10 10.79 4.01
C ASN A 108 -8.00 11.53 3.23
N ARG A 109 -8.08 11.49 1.90
CA ARG A 109 -7.19 12.22 0.99
C ARG A 109 -7.38 13.74 1.15
N ASN A 110 -6.31 14.50 0.91
CA ASN A 110 -6.32 15.97 0.92
C ASN A 110 -7.18 16.60 -0.20
N LEU A 111 -7.18 16.00 -1.40
CA LEU A 111 -7.95 16.39 -2.58
C LEU A 111 -9.08 15.39 -2.86
N TYR A 112 -10.19 15.87 -3.46
CA TYR A 112 -11.39 15.05 -3.75
C TYR A 112 -11.96 14.34 -2.52
N LYS A 113 -11.83 14.97 -1.34
CA LYS A 113 -12.25 14.44 -0.03
C LYS A 113 -13.73 14.06 0.02
N ASP A 114 -14.56 14.69 -0.82
CA ASP A 114 -15.99 14.44 -0.97
C ASP A 114 -16.31 13.04 -1.50
N ARG A 115 -15.37 12.36 -2.17
CA ARG A 115 -15.55 10.98 -2.66
C ARG A 115 -15.80 9.96 -1.56
N LEU A 116 -15.39 10.26 -0.33
CA LEU A 116 -15.59 9.39 0.84
C LEU A 116 -16.89 9.74 1.61
N ASN A 117 -17.64 10.75 1.17
CA ASN A 117 -18.91 11.11 1.81
C ASN A 117 -19.90 9.94 1.75
N GLY A 118 -20.51 9.62 2.88
CA GLY A 118 -21.48 8.51 2.96
C GLY A 118 -20.85 7.12 2.98
N VAL A 119 -19.55 7.01 3.26
CA VAL A 119 -18.90 5.70 3.49
C VAL A 119 -19.57 4.96 4.64
N GLU A 120 -19.79 3.66 4.45
CA GLU A 120 -20.28 2.76 5.49
C GLU A 120 -19.16 1.82 5.93
N ILE A 121 -19.06 1.60 7.24
CA ILE A 121 -18.10 0.66 7.83
C ILE A 121 -18.91 -0.55 8.30
N LEU A 122 -18.55 -1.73 7.79
CA LEU A 122 -19.23 -2.99 8.09
C LEU A 122 -18.21 -3.95 8.74
N ILE A 123 -18.60 -4.60 9.82
CA ILE A 123 -17.74 -5.49 10.60
C ILE A 123 -18.44 -6.83 10.79
N GLY A 124 -17.81 -7.92 10.36
CA GLY A 124 -18.33 -9.25 10.60
C GLY A 124 -17.46 -10.35 10.03
N ASN A 125 -17.94 -11.58 10.21
CA ASN A 125 -17.21 -12.80 9.83
C ASN A 125 -17.75 -13.42 8.53
N SER A 126 -18.76 -12.82 7.89
CA SER A 126 -19.34 -13.33 6.65
C SER A 126 -18.53 -12.89 5.44
N MET A 127 -18.28 -13.84 4.53
CA MET A 127 -17.66 -13.59 3.22
C MET A 127 -18.69 -13.49 2.09
N VAL A 128 -19.98 -13.64 2.40
CA VAL A 128 -21.08 -13.44 1.43
C VAL A 128 -20.99 -12.03 0.86
N ASN A 129 -21.15 -11.89 -0.46
CA ASN A 129 -21.02 -10.61 -1.17
C ASN A 129 -19.70 -9.88 -0.84
N SER A 130 -18.59 -10.62 -0.77
CA SER A 130 -17.27 -10.10 -0.37
C SER A 130 -17.22 -9.48 1.03
N GLY A 131 -18.24 -9.70 1.86
CA GLY A 131 -18.38 -9.09 3.19
C GLY A 131 -19.18 -7.79 3.20
N ASN A 132 -19.73 -7.36 2.07
CA ASN A 132 -20.53 -6.13 1.94
C ASN A 132 -21.93 -6.24 2.56
N ASP A 133 -22.29 -7.40 3.08
CA ASP A 133 -23.57 -7.65 3.77
C ASP A 133 -23.38 -7.83 5.29
N ASN A 134 -22.17 -7.60 5.82
CA ASN A 134 -21.93 -7.64 7.26
C ASN A 134 -22.67 -6.50 7.99
N PRO A 135 -23.01 -6.66 9.28
CA PRO A 135 -23.65 -5.59 10.05
C PRO A 135 -22.72 -4.38 10.22
N ARG A 136 -23.35 -3.23 10.49
CA ARG A 136 -22.68 -1.99 10.91
C ARG A 136 -22.19 -2.08 12.35
#